data_AF-A0A0A7LLN2-F1
#
_entry.id   AF-A0A0A7LLN2-F1
#
_cell.length_a   1.000
_cell.length_b   1.000
_cell.length_c   1.000
_cell.angle_alpha   90.00
_cell.angle_beta   90.00
_cell.angle_gamma   90.00
#
_symmetry.space_group_name_H-M   'P 1'
#
loop_
_entity.id
_entity.type
_entity.pdbx_description
1 polymer ?
#
loop_
_entity_poly.entity_id
_entity_poly.type
_entity_poly.pdbx_seq_one_letter_code
_entity_poly.pdbx_strand_id
1 'polypeptide(L)'
;MYFLRQFLCIACFTSLPVAGFSQQVIHQGYTFLGRVGKMTRLLQSHDTLYIQQCNRQLACTNNYAERYRILASRQQGEFQLLQVESLDSLHMTPDPYPLTRFSMVVLRNLTSQQVGYNVVNKRSTRQQVAELQISLDDLRQKFYFTFFSDTYLTTLRQLPTIKTMADAERIKAEVQQPEYTALAKAWEATDTGDLYATGLAREILNRACIKLGFSPWLSDEAIITLLQQVKK
;
A
#
# COMPACT_ATOMS: atom_id res chain seq x y z
N MET A 1 -32.35 -57.37 -30.21
CA MET A 1 -30.91 -57.05 -30.33
C MET A 1 -30.75 -55.54 -30.39
N TYR A 2 -30.49 -54.95 -29.22
CA TYR A 2 -29.39 -54.04 -28.91
C TYR A 2 -28.89 -52.95 -29.90
N PHE A 3 -28.78 -51.76 -29.28
CA PHE A 3 -27.87 -50.63 -29.48
C PHE A 3 -28.22 -49.59 -30.57
N LEU A 4 -28.79 -48.43 -30.21
CA LEU A 4 -28.14 -47.23 -29.61
C LEU A 4 -27.36 -46.43 -30.66
N ARG A 5 -27.88 -45.24 -31.00
CA ARG A 5 -27.08 -44.05 -31.37
C ARG A 5 -27.97 -42.81 -31.40
N GLN A 6 -28.50 -42.48 -30.22
CA GLN A 6 -28.55 -41.08 -29.80
C GLN A 6 -27.10 -40.65 -29.48
N PHE A 7 -26.85 -39.34 -29.48
CA PHE A 7 -25.59 -38.63 -29.23
C PHE A 7 -24.70 -38.35 -30.45
N LEU A 8 -24.88 -37.16 -31.02
CA LEU A 8 -23.75 -36.33 -31.44
C LEU A 8 -24.06 -34.83 -31.25
N CYS A 9 -24.44 -34.45 -30.03
CA CYS A 9 -24.20 -33.10 -29.53
C CYS A 9 -22.87 -33.14 -28.77
N ILE A 10 -21.74 -33.11 -29.47
CA ILE A 10 -20.43 -32.95 -28.83
C ILE A 10 -19.92 -31.56 -29.20
N ALA A 11 -20.24 -30.65 -28.29
CA ALA A 11 -19.47 -29.48 -27.88
C ALA A 11 -18.17 -29.22 -28.68
N CYS A 12 -18.27 -28.47 -29.78
CA CYS A 12 -17.21 -27.58 -30.23
C CYS A 12 -17.33 -26.23 -29.50
N PHE A 13 -17.35 -26.26 -28.17
CA PHE A 13 -16.85 -25.14 -27.37
C PHE A 13 -15.43 -25.52 -26.96
N THR A 14 -14.54 -25.54 -27.95
CA THR A 14 -13.10 -25.49 -27.68
C THR A 14 -12.87 -24.19 -26.92
N SER A 15 -12.66 -24.35 -25.62
CA SER A 15 -11.98 -23.44 -24.71
C SER A 15 -11.34 -22.25 -25.42
N LEU A 16 -12.12 -21.19 -25.65
CA LEU A 16 -11.53 -19.87 -25.67
C LEU A 16 -10.83 -19.76 -24.32
N PRO A 17 -9.52 -19.44 -24.28
CA PRO A 17 -8.90 -19.10 -23.02
C PRO A 17 -9.80 -18.02 -22.45
N VAL A 18 -10.39 -18.27 -21.28
CA VAL A 18 -11.10 -17.23 -20.54
C VAL A 18 -10.07 -16.12 -20.45
N ALA A 19 -10.25 -15.08 -21.26
CA ALA A 19 -9.45 -13.88 -21.17
C ALA A 19 -9.64 -13.47 -19.73
N GLY A 20 -8.63 -13.71 -18.90
CA GLY A 20 -8.73 -13.52 -17.46
C GLY A 20 -9.15 -12.07 -17.30
N PHE A 21 -10.42 -11.87 -16.92
CA PHE A 21 -10.91 -10.53 -16.63
C PHE A 21 -9.95 -10.00 -15.58
N SER A 22 -9.18 -8.98 -15.98
CA SER A 22 -8.24 -8.33 -15.11
C SER A 22 -9.00 -7.92 -13.85
N GLN A 23 -8.68 -8.54 -12.72
CA GLN A 23 -9.40 -8.32 -11.49
C GLN A 23 -9.01 -6.94 -10.97
N GLN A 24 -9.91 -5.96 -11.14
CA GLN A 24 -9.73 -4.63 -10.55
C GLN A 24 -9.86 -4.76 -9.03
N VAL A 25 -8.79 -4.47 -8.30
CA VAL A 25 -8.74 -4.52 -6.84
C VAL A 25 -8.73 -3.10 -6.26
N ILE A 26 -8.07 -2.17 -6.95
CA ILE A 26 -7.98 -0.77 -6.59
C ILE A 26 -8.76 0.07 -7.61
N HIS A 27 -9.87 0.68 -7.18
CA HIS A 27 -10.76 1.43 -8.09
C HIS A 27 -10.38 2.91 -8.27
N GLN A 28 -9.50 3.45 -7.43
CA GLN A 28 -9.04 4.85 -7.46
C GLN A 28 -7.60 4.95 -6.96
N GLY A 29 -6.96 6.10 -7.15
CA GLY A 29 -5.64 6.33 -6.56
C GLY A 29 -5.70 6.41 -5.04
N TYR A 30 -4.70 5.82 -4.39
CA TYR A 30 -4.46 5.97 -2.96
C TYR A 30 -3.05 6.53 -2.76
N THR A 31 -2.87 7.48 -1.85
CA THR A 31 -1.56 8.11 -1.60
C THR A 31 -1.18 8.03 -0.14
N PHE A 32 0.05 7.56 0.11
CA PHE A 32 0.71 7.71 1.39
C PHE A 32 1.37 9.09 1.48
N LEU A 33 1.00 9.84 2.52
CA LEU A 33 1.58 11.16 2.82
C LEU A 33 2.94 10.98 3.50
N GLY A 34 3.96 10.75 2.68
CA GLY A 34 5.35 10.62 3.11
C GLY A 34 6.01 11.97 3.48
N ARG A 35 7.35 12.01 3.46
CA ARG A 35 8.11 13.24 3.68
C ARG A 35 7.86 14.23 2.54
N VAL A 36 8.06 15.52 2.81
CA VAL A 36 7.93 16.58 1.80
C VAL A 36 8.68 16.22 0.52
N GLY A 37 7.96 16.30 -0.59
CA GLY A 37 8.48 16.00 -1.92
C GLY A 37 8.60 14.51 -2.24
N LYS A 38 8.23 13.61 -1.33
CA LYS A 38 8.25 12.15 -1.50
C LYS A 38 6.95 11.52 -1.01
N MET A 39 5.85 11.86 -1.68
CA MET A 39 4.58 11.14 -1.51
C MET A 39 4.60 9.89 -2.38
N THR A 40 3.99 8.81 -1.92
CA THR A 40 3.94 7.56 -2.68
C THR A 40 2.49 7.25 -3.03
N ARG A 41 2.20 7.09 -4.31
CA ARG A 41 0.87 6.82 -4.82
C ARG A 41 0.77 5.40 -5.35
N LEU A 42 -0.30 4.73 -4.96
CA LEU A 42 -0.71 3.41 -5.41
C LEU A 42 -1.85 3.56 -6.41
N LEU A 43 -1.68 3.03 -7.62
CA LEU A 43 -2.75 2.94 -8.61
C LEU A 43 -2.78 1.57 -9.25
N GLN A 44 -3.92 1.18 -9.80
CA GLN A 44 -4.03 0.00 -10.63
C GLN A 44 -4.55 0.40 -12.02
N SER A 45 -3.89 -0.09 -13.06
CA SER A 45 -4.38 -0.05 -14.43
C SER A 45 -4.37 -1.47 -14.98
N HIS A 46 -5.54 -1.99 -15.33
CA HIS A 46 -5.73 -3.39 -15.68
C HIS A 46 -5.10 -4.33 -14.62
N ASP A 47 -4.27 -5.28 -15.04
CA ASP A 47 -3.65 -6.28 -14.20
C ASP A 47 -2.38 -5.75 -13.52
N THR A 48 -2.06 -4.47 -13.66
CA THR A 48 -0.80 -3.91 -13.16
C THR A 48 -1.05 -2.91 -12.04
N LEU A 49 -0.38 -3.16 -10.92
CA LEU A 49 -0.27 -2.26 -9.78
C LEU A 49 0.99 -1.39 -9.95
N TYR A 50 0.81 -0.08 -9.85
CA TYR A 50 1.88 0.90 -10.00
C TYR A 50 2.10 1.65 -8.69
N ILE A 51 3.37 1.85 -8.36
CA ILE A 51 3.81 2.68 -7.24
C ILE A 51 4.57 3.87 -7.82
N GLN A 52 3.99 5.06 -7.66
CA GLN A 52 4.53 6.31 -8.19
C GLN A 52 5.07 7.18 -7.06
N GLN A 53 6.15 7.90 -7.34
CA GLN A 53 6.58 9.00 -6.50
C GLN A 53 5.91 10.28 -6.98
N CYS A 54 5.33 11.03 -6.05
CA CYS A 54 4.62 12.27 -6.31
C CYS A 54 5.21 13.40 -5.47
N ASN A 55 5.18 14.60 -6.04
CA ASN A 55 5.56 15.79 -5.30
C ASN A 55 4.41 16.24 -4.37
N ARG A 56 4.65 17.32 -3.63
CA ARG A 56 3.69 17.90 -2.67
C ARG A 56 2.42 18.48 -3.30
N GLN A 57 2.31 18.54 -4.62
CA GLN A 57 1.11 18.93 -5.36
C GLN A 57 0.38 17.71 -5.94
N LEU A 58 0.82 16.49 -5.61
CA LEU A 58 0.38 15.23 -6.21
C LEU A 58 0.67 15.13 -7.72
N ALA A 59 1.57 15.95 -8.25
CA ALA A 59 2.09 15.70 -9.59
C ALA A 59 3.08 14.52 -9.49
N CYS A 60 2.67 13.40 -10.05
CA CYS A 60 3.41 12.14 -10.02
C CYS A 60 4.32 12.04 -11.22
N THR A 61 5.50 11.46 -11.04
CA THR A 61 6.40 11.19 -12.16
C THR A 61 5.90 9.98 -12.94
N ASN A 62 6.04 10.02 -14.27
CA ASN A 62 5.85 8.83 -15.13
C ASN A 62 6.97 7.79 -14.92
N ASN A 63 8.03 8.15 -14.19
CA ASN A 63 9.00 7.21 -13.68
C ASN A 63 8.39 6.50 -12.45
N TYR A 64 7.97 5.26 -12.64
CA TYR A 64 7.39 4.42 -11.59
C TYR A 64 8.49 3.90 -10.68
N ALA A 65 8.29 3.99 -9.37
CA ALA A 65 9.23 3.41 -8.42
C ALA A 65 9.18 1.89 -8.46
N GLU A 66 7.97 1.33 -8.54
CA GLU A 66 7.74 -0.11 -8.63
C GLU A 66 6.51 -0.40 -9.51
N ARG A 67 6.54 -1.52 -10.23
CA ARG A 67 5.46 -2.04 -11.06
C ARG A 67 5.29 -3.54 -10.84
N TYR A 68 4.06 -3.94 -10.59
CA TYR A 68 3.70 -5.31 -10.27
C TYR A 68 2.56 -5.81 -11.15
N ARG A 69 2.76 -6.90 -11.88
CA ARG A 69 1.64 -7.61 -12.52
C ARG A 69 0.96 -8.47 -11.47
N ILE A 70 -0.35 -8.32 -11.33
CA ILE A 70 -1.23 -9.13 -10.49
C ILE A 70 -1.50 -10.44 -11.22
N LEU A 71 -1.07 -11.54 -10.63
CA LEU A 71 -1.24 -12.89 -11.18
C LEU A 71 -2.50 -13.56 -10.64
N ALA A 72 -2.78 -13.34 -9.36
CA ALA A 72 -3.94 -13.87 -8.67
C ALA A 72 -4.27 -12.98 -7.48
N SER A 73 -5.53 -13.01 -7.06
CA SER A 73 -5.98 -12.32 -5.86
C SER A 73 -6.88 -13.22 -5.02
N ARG A 74 -6.87 -13.04 -3.70
CA ARG A 74 -7.82 -13.69 -2.79
C ARG A 74 -8.19 -12.76 -1.63
N GLN A 75 -9.48 -12.75 -1.29
CA GLN A 75 -9.98 -12.07 -0.10
C GLN A 75 -9.88 -13.00 1.11
N GLN A 76 -9.43 -12.47 2.24
CA GLN A 76 -9.34 -13.18 3.52
C GLN A 76 -9.68 -12.20 4.65
N GLY A 77 -10.92 -12.24 5.16
CA GLY A 77 -11.39 -11.28 6.16
C GLY A 77 -11.36 -9.84 5.65
N GLU A 78 -10.72 -8.94 6.41
CA GLU A 78 -10.48 -7.55 6.03
C GLU A 78 -9.30 -7.34 5.06
N PHE A 79 -8.67 -8.42 4.59
CA PHE A 79 -7.47 -8.36 3.75
C PHE A 79 -7.73 -8.85 2.35
N GLN A 80 -7.13 -8.18 1.38
CA GLN A 80 -7.03 -8.58 0.00
C GLN A 80 -5.56 -8.90 -0.30
N LEU A 81 -5.29 -10.16 -0.63
CA LEU A 81 -3.96 -10.69 -0.87
C LEU A 81 -3.75 -10.81 -2.37
N LEU A 82 -2.64 -10.27 -2.87
CA LEU A 82 -2.30 -10.23 -4.28
C LEU A 82 -0.97 -10.96 -4.51
N GLN A 83 -1.02 -12.03 -5.30
CA GLN A 83 0.19 -12.65 -5.82
C GLN A 83 0.68 -11.80 -6.99
N VAL A 84 1.90 -11.29 -6.90
CA VAL A 84 2.43 -10.35 -7.88
C VAL A 84 3.77 -10.78 -8.45
N GLU A 85 4.03 -10.37 -9.68
CA GLU A 85 5.32 -10.44 -10.37
C GLU A 85 5.88 -9.02 -10.53
N SER A 86 7.10 -8.78 -10.08
CA SER A 86 7.82 -7.53 -10.35
C SER A 86 8.13 -7.41 -11.83
N LEU A 87 7.67 -6.32 -12.45
CA LEU A 87 7.91 -6.02 -13.87
C LEU A 87 9.16 -5.17 -14.09
N ASP A 88 9.73 -4.61 -13.02
CA ASP A 88 10.95 -3.85 -13.12
C ASP A 88 12.14 -4.80 -13.24
N SER A 89 12.85 -4.69 -14.35
CA SER A 89 14.13 -5.36 -14.52
C SER A 89 15.14 -4.74 -13.55
N LEU A 90 15.89 -5.59 -12.86
CA LEU A 90 16.99 -5.14 -12.04
C LEU A 90 18.11 -4.68 -12.98
N HIS A 91 18.10 -3.39 -13.32
CA HIS A 91 19.17 -2.80 -14.12
C HIS A 91 20.50 -3.06 -13.41
N MET A 92 21.48 -3.59 -14.15
CA MET A 92 22.82 -3.96 -13.67
C MET A 92 22.94 -5.32 -12.96
N THR A 93 21.96 -6.22 -13.03
CA THR A 93 22.16 -7.64 -12.64
C THR A 93 22.48 -8.51 -13.85
N PRO A 94 23.23 -9.62 -13.67
CA PRO A 94 23.44 -10.61 -14.72
C PRO A 94 22.14 -11.34 -15.13
N ASP A 95 21.17 -11.38 -14.22
CA ASP A 95 19.87 -12.00 -14.42
C ASP A 95 18.77 -10.92 -14.35
N PRO A 96 18.36 -10.35 -15.49
CA PRO A 96 17.34 -9.29 -15.53
C PRO A 96 15.93 -9.81 -15.19
N TYR A 97 15.73 -11.13 -15.19
CA TYR A 97 14.44 -11.77 -14.90
C TYR A 97 14.61 -12.87 -13.84
N PRO A 98 14.98 -12.50 -12.61
CA PRO A 98 15.27 -13.47 -11.58
C PRO A 98 14.07 -14.37 -11.30
N LEU A 99 14.34 -15.65 -11.01
CA LEU A 99 13.30 -16.60 -10.58
C LEU A 99 12.58 -16.14 -9.31
N THR A 100 13.22 -15.28 -8.54
CA THR A 100 12.75 -14.71 -7.27
C THR A 100 12.02 -13.38 -7.42
N ARG A 101 11.47 -13.04 -8.58
CA ARG A 101 10.77 -11.75 -8.78
C ARG A 101 9.31 -11.69 -8.30
N PHE A 102 8.85 -12.70 -7.58
CA PHE A 102 7.47 -12.78 -7.12
C PHE A 102 7.35 -12.33 -5.67
N SER A 103 6.21 -11.79 -5.29
CA SER A 103 5.92 -11.34 -3.91
C SER A 103 4.43 -11.42 -3.63
N MET A 104 4.06 -11.22 -2.37
CA MET A 104 2.67 -11.07 -1.96
C MET A 104 2.43 -9.62 -1.52
N VAL A 105 1.56 -8.90 -2.21
CA VAL A 105 1.08 -7.59 -1.76
C VAL A 105 -0.17 -7.81 -0.92
N VAL A 106 -0.23 -7.19 0.24
CA VAL A 106 -1.37 -7.26 1.15
C VAL A 106 -2.00 -5.87 1.26
N LEU A 107 -3.28 -5.79 0.90
CA LEU A 107 -4.12 -4.62 1.11
C LEU A 107 -5.06 -4.89 2.28
N ARG A 108 -5.02 -4.06 3.32
CA ARG A 108 -5.95 -4.12 4.45
C ARG A 108 -7.03 -3.07 4.26
N ASN A 109 -8.29 -3.49 4.23
CA ASN A 109 -9.43 -2.59 4.20
C ASN A 109 -9.57 -1.94 5.59
N LEU A 110 -9.21 -0.66 5.71
CA LEU A 110 -9.34 0.10 6.95
C LEU A 110 -10.68 0.84 6.98
N THR A 111 -10.97 1.59 5.92
CA THR A 111 -12.25 2.28 5.69
C THR A 111 -12.50 2.37 4.18
N SER A 112 -13.64 2.92 3.75
CA SER A 112 -13.87 3.22 2.33
C SER A 112 -12.87 4.23 1.73
N GLN A 113 -12.20 5.02 2.59
CA GLN A 113 -11.29 6.10 2.20
C GLN A 113 -9.81 5.79 2.46
N GLN A 114 -9.51 4.67 3.12
CA GLN A 114 -8.17 4.32 3.59
C GLN A 114 -7.88 2.84 3.37
N VAL A 115 -6.69 2.57 2.84
CA VAL A 115 -6.18 1.21 2.65
C VAL A 115 -4.82 1.07 3.34
N GLY A 116 -4.65 0.01 4.12
CA GLY A 116 -3.35 -0.39 4.63
C GLY A 116 -2.59 -1.13 3.54
N TYR A 117 -1.33 -0.80 3.31
CA TYR A 117 -0.50 -1.41 2.29
C TYR A 117 0.76 -2.03 2.91
N ASN A 118 1.08 -3.26 2.53
CA ASN A 118 2.34 -3.92 2.86
C ASN A 118 2.74 -4.93 1.77
N VAL A 119 4.04 -5.15 1.59
CA VAL A 119 4.58 -6.20 0.71
C VAL A 119 5.26 -7.25 1.57
N VAL A 120 4.73 -8.47 1.55
CA VAL A 120 5.26 -9.59 2.32
C VAL A 120 5.92 -10.61 1.40
N ASN A 121 6.84 -11.39 1.95
CA ASN A 121 7.58 -12.43 1.23
C ASN A 121 8.24 -11.88 -0.05
N LYS A 122 8.93 -10.74 0.11
CA LYS A 122 9.68 -10.09 -0.98
C LYS A 122 10.69 -11.07 -1.56
N ARG A 123 10.93 -10.94 -2.86
CA ARG A 123 11.97 -11.69 -3.60
C ARG A 123 11.81 -13.23 -3.49
N SER A 124 10.60 -13.73 -3.74
CA SER A 124 10.26 -15.16 -3.67
C SER A 124 10.09 -15.77 -5.06
N THR A 125 10.17 -17.10 -5.17
CA THR A 125 9.78 -17.81 -6.38
C THR A 125 8.27 -17.85 -6.55
N ARG A 126 7.81 -18.09 -7.79
CA ARG A 126 6.37 -18.23 -8.09
C ARG A 126 5.71 -19.31 -7.22
N GLN A 127 6.39 -20.44 -7.04
CA GLN A 127 5.89 -21.56 -6.23
C GLN A 127 5.77 -21.17 -4.75
N GLN A 128 6.80 -20.52 -4.18
CA GLN A 128 6.78 -20.06 -2.79
C GLN A 128 5.60 -19.11 -2.51
N VAL A 129 5.29 -18.20 -3.44
CA VAL A 129 4.15 -17.28 -3.29
C VAL A 129 2.82 -17.99 -3.48
N ALA A 130 2.74 -18.96 -4.40
CA ALA A 130 1.53 -19.74 -4.65
C ALA A 130 1.13 -20.62 -3.45
N GLU A 131 2.11 -21.21 -2.78
CA GLU A 131 1.94 -22.09 -1.62
C GLU A 131 1.84 -21.32 -0.29
N LEU A 132 2.05 -20.00 -0.31
CA LEU A 132 2.07 -19.16 0.89
C LEU A 132 0.71 -19.16 1.60
N GLN A 133 0.68 -19.73 2.79
CA GLN A 133 -0.44 -19.66 3.73
C GLN A 133 -0.06 -18.69 4.86
N ILE A 134 -0.83 -17.60 5.01
CA ILE A 134 -0.66 -16.64 6.10
C ILE A 134 -1.99 -16.60 6.85
N SER A 135 -1.95 -16.80 8.17
CA SER A 135 -3.16 -16.76 8.97
C SER A 135 -3.72 -15.34 9.08
N LEU A 136 -5.02 -15.21 9.37
CA LEU A 136 -5.64 -13.90 9.63
C LEU A 136 -4.99 -13.19 10.83
N ASP A 137 -4.62 -13.94 11.86
CA ASP A 137 -4.04 -13.39 13.08
C ASP A 137 -2.64 -12.84 12.84
N ASP A 138 -1.82 -13.55 12.03
CA ASP A 138 -0.53 -13.04 11.59
C ASP A 138 -0.69 -11.73 10.82
N LEU A 139 -1.64 -11.68 9.87
CA LEU A 139 -1.90 -10.48 9.06
C LEU A 139 -2.32 -9.28 9.93
N ARG A 140 -3.11 -9.50 10.98
CA ARG A 140 -3.58 -8.43 11.90
C ARG A 140 -2.47 -7.84 12.75
N GLN A 141 -1.44 -8.63 13.06
CA GLN A 141 -0.29 -8.20 13.86
C GLN A 141 0.77 -7.45 13.05
N LYS A 142 0.72 -7.52 11.70
CA LYS A 142 1.64 -6.79 10.84
C LYS A 142 1.35 -5.29 10.80
N PHE A 143 2.41 -4.53 10.55
CA PHE A 143 2.31 -3.11 10.22
C PHE A 143 1.90 -2.90 8.76
N TYR A 144 1.14 -1.84 8.54
CA TYR A 144 0.70 -1.39 7.22
C TYR A 144 0.83 0.13 7.15
N PHE A 145 1.37 0.64 6.04
CA PHE A 145 1.29 2.06 5.73
C PHE A 145 -0.14 2.41 5.31
N THR A 146 -0.70 3.48 5.85
CA THR A 146 -2.05 3.92 5.49
C THR A 146 -2.00 4.84 4.29
N PHE A 147 -2.56 4.37 3.18
CA PHE A 147 -2.76 5.18 2.00
C PHE A 147 -4.18 5.74 1.98
N PHE A 148 -4.32 7.00 1.59
CA PHE A 148 -5.57 7.74 1.58
C PHE A 148 -6.08 7.90 0.14
N SER A 149 -7.37 7.65 -0.07
CA SER A 149 -8.02 7.88 -1.38
C SER A 149 -7.90 9.34 -1.83
N ASP A 150 -7.87 9.58 -3.14
CA ASP A 150 -7.82 10.94 -3.71
C ASP A 150 -8.91 11.86 -3.20
N THR A 151 -10.13 11.32 -3.08
CA THR A 151 -11.28 12.06 -2.54
C THR A 151 -11.03 12.49 -1.10
N TYR A 152 -10.49 11.59 -0.27
CA TYR A 152 -10.21 11.91 1.12
C TYR A 152 -9.01 12.85 1.29
N LEU A 153 -7.98 12.75 0.43
CA LEU A 153 -6.87 13.71 0.42
C LEU A 153 -7.36 15.15 0.23
N THR A 154 -8.37 15.36 -0.62
CA THR A 154 -8.99 16.68 -0.81
C THR A 154 -9.61 17.19 0.49
N THR A 155 -10.25 16.31 1.25
CA THR A 155 -10.80 16.62 2.58
C THR A 155 -9.69 16.95 3.59
N LEU A 156 -8.64 16.12 3.64
CA LEU A 156 -7.49 16.31 4.55
C LEU A 156 -6.73 17.62 4.30
N ARG A 157 -6.67 18.08 3.05
CA ARG A 157 -6.05 19.38 2.69
C ARG A 157 -6.84 20.59 3.18
N GLN A 158 -8.14 20.44 3.44
CA GLN A 158 -9.00 21.52 3.93
C GLN A 158 -8.97 21.66 5.45
N LEU A 159 -8.42 20.67 6.17
CA LEU A 159 -8.25 20.76 7.61
C LEU A 159 -7.29 21.91 7.99
N PRO A 160 -7.45 22.50 9.19
CA PRO A 160 -6.53 23.49 9.71
C PRO A 160 -5.07 23.01 9.71
N THR A 161 -4.16 23.87 9.30
CA THR A 161 -2.72 23.62 9.44
C THR A 161 -2.25 23.92 10.86
N ILE A 162 -1.16 23.29 11.28
CA ILE A 162 -0.47 23.57 12.54
C ILE A 162 0.15 24.97 12.43
N LYS A 163 -0.18 25.88 13.36
CA LYS A 163 0.26 27.29 13.28
C LYS A 163 0.95 27.78 14.54
N THR A 164 0.76 27.12 15.67
CA THR A 164 1.26 27.58 16.97
C THR A 164 2.05 26.50 17.68
N MET A 165 2.91 26.90 18.62
CA MET A 165 3.58 25.93 19.51
C MET A 165 2.61 25.10 20.34
N ALA A 166 1.45 25.66 20.70
CA ALA A 166 0.40 24.90 21.40
C ALA A 166 -0.12 23.75 20.54
N ASP A 167 -0.31 23.95 19.23
CA ASP A 167 -0.70 22.88 18.30
C ASP A 167 0.38 21.78 18.23
N ALA A 168 1.66 22.18 18.16
CA ALA A 168 2.79 21.26 18.10
C ALA A 168 2.90 20.41 19.39
N GLU A 169 2.73 21.03 20.57
CA GLU A 169 2.72 20.30 21.85
C GLU A 169 1.52 19.37 21.98
N ARG A 170 0.34 19.73 21.43
CA ARG A 170 -0.81 18.81 21.37
C ARG A 170 -0.50 17.57 20.54
N ILE A 171 0.13 17.72 19.38
CA ILE A 171 0.53 16.59 18.54
C ILE A 171 1.57 15.72 19.26
N LYS A 172 2.55 16.36 19.92
CA LYS A 172 3.57 15.66 20.70
C LYS A 172 2.96 14.84 21.84
N ALA A 173 1.94 15.36 22.54
CA ALA A 173 1.22 14.61 23.56
C ALA A 173 0.38 13.47 22.97
N GLU A 174 -0.20 13.67 21.79
CA GLU A 174 -0.96 12.63 21.08
C GLU A 174 -0.05 11.47 20.64
N VAL A 175 1.11 11.72 20.05
CA VAL A 175 2.00 10.63 19.60
C VAL A 175 2.58 9.77 20.74
N GLN A 176 2.41 10.19 22.00
CA GLN A 176 2.79 9.42 23.19
C GLN A 176 1.70 8.44 23.64
N GLN A 177 0.52 8.44 23.01
CA GLN A 177 -0.56 7.51 23.37
C GLN A 177 -0.16 6.04 23.08
N PRO A 178 -0.66 5.06 23.88
CA PRO A 178 -0.26 3.65 23.77
C PRO A 178 -0.46 3.03 22.37
N GLU A 179 -1.43 3.52 21.60
CA GLU A 179 -1.71 3.07 20.24
C GLU A 179 -0.52 3.27 19.29
N TYR A 180 0.26 4.34 19.45
CA TYR A 180 1.43 4.61 18.61
C TYR A 180 2.62 3.76 19.04
N THR A 181 2.73 3.44 20.33
CA THR A 181 3.72 2.45 20.82
C THR A 181 3.42 1.06 20.26
N ALA A 182 2.16 0.64 20.24
CA ALA A 182 1.75 -0.62 19.63
C ALA A 182 2.04 -0.65 18.12
N LEU A 183 1.82 0.48 17.43
CA LEU A 183 2.14 0.63 16.01
C LEU A 183 3.65 0.50 15.73
N ALA A 184 4.50 1.11 16.56
CA ALA A 184 5.95 0.99 16.44
C ALA A 184 6.42 -0.46 16.63
N LYS A 185 5.89 -1.17 17.63
CA LYS A 185 6.19 -2.60 17.84
C LYS A 185 5.77 -3.47 16.65
N ALA A 186 4.61 -3.21 16.06
CA ALA A 186 4.17 -3.93 14.86
C ALA A 186 5.11 -3.65 13.67
N TRP A 187 5.61 -2.42 13.54
CA TRP A 187 6.58 -2.04 12.51
C TRP A 187 7.91 -2.77 12.69
N GLU A 188 8.44 -2.84 13.92
CA GLU A 188 9.68 -3.58 14.21
C GLU A 188 9.56 -5.07 13.87
N ALA A 189 8.38 -5.66 14.07
CA ALA A 189 8.09 -7.06 13.76
C ALA A 189 7.71 -7.33 12.28
N THR A 190 7.73 -6.30 11.43
CA THR A 190 7.31 -6.37 10.03
C THR A 190 8.46 -5.93 9.11
N ASP A 191 8.82 -6.75 8.13
CA ASP A 191 9.73 -6.32 7.06
C ASP A 191 9.02 -5.33 6.12
N THR A 192 9.06 -4.05 6.48
CA THR A 192 8.46 -2.97 5.70
C THR A 192 9.38 -2.48 4.58
N GLY A 193 10.69 -2.69 4.69
CA GLY A 193 11.71 -2.05 3.84
C GLY A 193 12.01 -0.58 4.19
N ASP A 194 11.37 -0.01 5.22
CA ASP A 194 11.67 1.34 5.72
C ASP A 194 12.88 1.29 6.68
N LEU A 195 14.10 1.29 6.16
CA LEU A 195 15.31 1.07 6.98
C LEU A 195 15.55 2.12 8.08
N TYR A 196 15.03 3.34 7.92
CA TYR A 196 15.32 4.47 8.80
C TYR A 196 14.11 4.94 9.62
N ALA A 197 13.06 4.10 9.71
CA ALA A 197 11.79 4.43 10.39
C ALA A 197 11.14 5.74 9.88
N THR A 198 11.50 6.18 8.67
CA THR A 198 11.02 7.44 8.10
C THR A 198 9.56 7.34 7.70
N GLY A 199 9.15 6.19 7.18
CA GLY A 199 7.76 5.87 6.92
C GLY A 199 6.97 5.69 8.22
N LEU A 200 7.54 5.01 9.23
CA LEU A 200 6.87 4.87 10.54
C LEU A 200 6.57 6.23 11.18
N ALA A 201 7.57 7.11 11.24
CA ALA A 201 7.40 8.45 11.80
C ALA A 201 6.29 9.23 11.07
N ARG A 202 6.15 9.03 9.76
CA ARG A 202 5.10 9.65 8.94
C ARG A 202 3.73 9.05 9.21
N GLU A 203 3.65 7.73 9.30
CA GLU A 203 2.41 7.05 9.64
C GLU A 203 1.86 7.55 10.99
N ILE A 204 2.72 7.64 12.00
CA ILE A 204 2.38 8.16 13.33
C ILE A 204 1.90 9.62 13.23
N LEU A 205 2.67 10.49 12.58
CA LEU A 205 2.34 11.91 12.47
C LEU A 205 1.03 12.14 11.70
N ASN A 206 0.81 11.42 10.60
CA ASN A 206 -0.40 11.51 9.80
C ASN A 206 -1.63 11.13 10.64
N ARG A 207 -1.57 10.02 11.36
CA ARG A 207 -2.65 9.57 12.25
C ARG A 207 -2.94 10.57 13.35
N ALA A 208 -1.90 11.06 14.04
CA ALA A 208 -2.05 12.04 15.11
C ALA A 208 -2.66 13.36 14.61
N CYS A 209 -2.21 13.87 13.46
CA CYS A 209 -2.79 15.07 12.86
C CYS A 209 -4.27 14.88 12.56
N ILE A 210 -4.62 13.80 11.85
CA ILE A 210 -6.01 13.50 11.48
C ILE A 210 -6.89 13.37 12.71
N LYS A 211 -6.42 12.64 13.74
CA LYS A 211 -7.17 12.41 14.99
C LYS A 211 -7.43 13.71 15.76
N LEU A 212 -6.49 14.65 15.73
CA LEU A 212 -6.62 15.97 16.35
C LEU A 212 -7.35 17.00 15.47
N GLY A 213 -7.75 16.63 14.26
CA GLY A 213 -8.44 17.52 13.31
C GLY A 213 -7.51 18.46 12.54
N PHE A 214 -6.21 18.19 12.50
CA PHE A 214 -5.23 18.92 11.73
C PHE A 214 -4.97 18.29 10.37
N SER A 215 -4.60 19.12 9.40
CA SER A 215 -4.12 18.64 8.12
C SER A 215 -2.80 17.87 8.30
N PRO A 216 -2.72 16.60 7.88
CA PRO A 216 -1.45 15.87 7.85
C PRO A 216 -0.51 16.37 6.71
N TRP A 217 -0.99 17.29 5.87
CA TRP A 217 -0.23 17.81 4.74
C TRP A 217 0.91 18.71 5.21
N LEU A 218 2.16 18.30 4.98
CA LEU A 218 3.38 19.07 5.36
C LEU A 218 3.44 19.41 6.86
N SER A 219 2.80 18.60 7.71
CA SER A 219 2.71 18.83 9.16
C SER A 219 4.08 18.84 9.85
N ASP A 220 5.05 18.08 9.34
CA ASP A 220 6.41 18.07 9.84
C ASP A 220 7.14 19.40 9.63
N GLU A 221 6.97 20.04 8.47
CA GLU A 221 7.61 21.33 8.18
C GLU A 221 7.06 22.40 9.10
N ALA A 222 5.76 22.38 9.34
CA ALA A 222 5.11 23.28 10.28
C ALA A 222 5.69 23.10 11.70
N ILE A 223 5.77 21.87 12.20
CA ILE A 223 6.33 21.57 13.53
C ILE A 223 7.79 21.99 13.62
N ILE A 224 8.63 21.64 12.63
CA ILE A 224 10.06 22.00 12.63
C ILE A 224 10.24 23.52 12.62
N THR A 225 9.46 24.23 11.81
CA THR A 225 9.51 25.69 11.73
C THR A 225 9.19 26.33 13.08
N LEU A 226 8.15 25.85 13.75
CA LEU A 226 7.75 26.34 15.07
C LEU A 226 8.83 26.08 16.14
N LEU A 227 9.43 24.89 16.13
CA LEU A 227 10.52 24.55 17.06
C LEU A 227 11.78 25.40 16.83
N GLN A 228 12.04 25.85 15.61
CA GLN A 228 13.16 26.74 15.29
C GLN A 228 12.92 28.18 15.75
N GLN A 229 11.66 28.63 15.77
CA GLN A 229 11.30 29.98 16.24
C GLN A 229 11.52 30.16 17.74
N VAL A 230 11.33 29.11 18.54
CA VAL A 230 11.53 29.13 20.01
C VAL A 230 13.01 29.17 20.40
N LYS A 231 13.92 28.77 19.50
CA LYS A 231 15.36 28.74 19.74
C LYS A 231 16.07 30.06 19.42
N LYS A 232 15.36 31.07 18.93
CA LYS A 232 15.85 32.42 18.66
C LYS A 232 15.32 33.37 19.72
#